data_AF-A0A7V9VUB0-F1
#
_entry.id   AF-A0A7V9VUB0-F1
#
_cell.length_a   1.000
_cell.length_b   1.000
_cell.length_c   1.000
_cell.angle_alpha   90.00
_cell.angle_beta   90.00
_cell.angle_gamma   90.00
#
_symmetry.space_group_name_H-M   'P 1'
#
loop_
_entity.id
_entity.type
_entity.pdbx_description
1 polymer ?
#
loop_
_entity_poly.entity_id
_entity_poly.type
_entity_poly.pdbx_seq_one_letter_code
_entity_poly.pdbx_strand_id
1 'polypeptide(L)'
;MPISSAVPSPSDPIPTRLAERVSQSYLGPKPLTPLIGREEELRLIAGILVRDDVRLLNLTGPGGIGKTRLTLGAANALIEDFPDGVYVIELASLANPSLVISAIAKALAAPDLGIESMPEALK
;
A
#
# COMPACT_ATOMS: atom_id res chain seq x y z
N MET A 1 31.75 -13.26 20.20
CA MET A 1 31.60 -12.99 18.76
C MET A 1 30.75 -11.74 18.60
N PRO A 2 31.21 -10.65 17.96
CA PRO A 2 30.36 -9.50 17.71
C PRO A 2 29.48 -9.77 16.47
N ILE A 3 28.16 -9.62 16.63
CA ILE A 3 27.22 -9.49 15.52
C ILE A 3 27.45 -8.12 14.89
N SER A 4 28.03 -8.11 13.69
CA SER A 4 28.29 -6.92 12.89
C SER A 4 26.97 -6.31 12.42
N SER A 5 26.50 -5.26 13.09
CA SER A 5 25.40 -4.42 12.62
C SER A 5 25.92 -3.47 11.54
N ALA A 6 26.08 -3.99 10.32
CA ALA A 6 26.22 -3.13 9.16
C ALA A 6 24.86 -2.50 8.88
N VAL A 7 24.75 -1.18 9.08
CA VAL A 7 23.64 -0.39 8.53
C VAL A 7 23.76 -0.46 7.01
N PRO A 8 22.76 -0.96 6.27
CA PRO A 8 22.85 -1.05 4.81
C PRO A 8 22.96 0.35 4.20
N SER A 9 23.88 0.51 3.27
CA SER A 9 24.08 1.76 2.54
C SER A 9 22.94 1.94 1.54
N PRO A 10 22.43 3.16 1.29
CA PRO A 10 21.36 3.42 0.31
C PRO A 10 21.72 3.04 -1.15
N SER A 11 22.96 2.58 -1.38
CA SER A 11 23.47 2.08 -2.67
C SER A 11 23.44 0.55 -2.80
N ASP A 12 23.11 -0.18 -1.74
CA ASP A 12 23.14 -1.65 -1.77
C ASP A 12 21.93 -2.18 -2.55
N PRO A 13 22.12 -3.09 -3.53
CA PRO A 13 21.01 -3.66 -4.26
C PRO A 13 20.11 -4.45 -3.29
N ILE A 14 18.81 -4.14 -3.31
CA ILE A 14 17.82 -4.81 -2.48
C ILE A 14 17.89 -6.32 -2.76
N PRO A 15 18.08 -7.18 -1.73
CA PRO A 15 18.24 -8.61 -1.94
C PRO A 15 16.99 -9.20 -2.61
N THR A 16 17.21 -9.86 -3.75
CA THR A 16 16.20 -10.37 -4.71
C THR A 16 15.09 -11.24 -4.10
N ARG A 17 15.34 -11.89 -2.95
CA ARG A 17 14.31 -12.66 -2.21
C ARG A 17 13.22 -11.81 -1.56
N LEU A 18 13.47 -10.52 -1.31
CA LEU A 18 12.44 -9.60 -0.81
C LEU A 18 11.45 -9.27 -1.93
N ALA A 19 11.95 -9.06 -3.15
CA ALA A 19 11.12 -8.78 -4.33
C ALA A 19 10.20 -9.95 -4.70
N GLU A 20 10.67 -11.20 -4.58
CA GLU A 20 9.86 -12.40 -4.89
C GLU A 20 8.69 -12.65 -3.91
N ARG A 21 8.76 -12.15 -2.67
CA ARG A 21 7.71 -12.35 -1.65
C ARG A 21 6.72 -11.19 -1.55
N VAL A 22 7.06 -10.03 -2.12
CA VAL A 22 6.21 -8.84 -2.20
C VAL A 22 5.18 -8.95 -3.33
N SER A 23 5.38 -9.88 -4.28
CA SER A 23 4.56 -10.07 -5.48
C SER A 23 3.08 -10.49 -5.24
N GLN A 24 2.59 -10.52 -3.99
CA GLN A 24 1.19 -10.86 -3.65
C GLN A 24 0.54 -9.93 -2.62
N SER A 25 1.16 -8.82 -2.23
CA SER A 25 0.73 -8.05 -1.05
C SER A 25 -0.30 -6.95 -1.38
N TYR A 26 -1.55 -7.32 -1.67
CA TYR A 26 -2.67 -6.38 -1.48
C TYR A 26 -2.97 -6.26 0.01
N LEU A 27 -2.50 -5.19 0.63
CA LEU A 27 -2.72 -4.91 2.05
C LEU A 27 -3.81 -3.85 2.26
N GLY A 28 -4.95 -4.04 1.60
CA GLY A 28 -6.13 -3.17 1.74
C GLY A 28 -7.36 -3.95 2.21
N PRO A 29 -8.42 -3.28 2.67
CA PRO A 29 -9.68 -3.94 2.97
C PRO A 29 -10.23 -4.58 1.69
N LYS A 30 -10.49 -5.89 1.72
CA LYS A 30 -11.15 -6.59 0.60
C LYS A 30 -12.63 -6.19 0.59
N PRO A 31 -13.16 -5.61 -0.49
CA PRO A 31 -14.57 -5.28 -0.57
C PRO A 31 -15.42 -6.54 -0.38
N LEU A 32 -16.40 -6.49 0.54
CA LEU A 32 -17.32 -7.61 0.81
C LEU A 32 -18.31 -7.84 -0.34
N THR A 33 -18.48 -6.84 -1.21
CA THR A 33 -19.39 -6.86 -2.36
C THR A 33 -18.64 -6.46 -3.62
N PRO A 34 -18.97 -7.04 -4.79
CA PRO A 34 -18.41 -6.61 -6.06
C PRO A 34 -18.66 -5.12 -6.33
N LEU A 35 -17.73 -4.49 -7.05
CA LEU A 35 -17.94 -3.15 -7.60
C LEU A 35 -18.70 -3.28 -8.91
N ILE A 36 -19.94 -2.81 -8.96
CA ILE A 36 -20.83 -2.96 -10.12
C ILE A 36 -20.92 -1.65 -10.90
N GLY A 37 -20.84 -1.73 -12.23
CA GLY A 37 -21.10 -0.60 -13.13
C GLY A 37 -20.03 0.48 -13.07
N ARG A 38 -18.79 0.07 -12.79
CA ARG A 38 -17.61 0.95 -12.66
C ARG A 38 -16.41 0.44 -13.45
N GLU A 39 -16.65 -0.46 -14.38
CA GLU A 39 -15.62 -1.15 -15.15
C GLU A 39 -14.88 -0.17 -16.07
N GLU A 40 -15.58 0.83 -16.62
CA GLU A 40 -14.98 1.89 -17.43
C GLU A 40 -14.08 2.80 -16.61
N GLU A 41 -14.52 3.25 -15.43
CA GLU A 41 -13.69 4.08 -14.56
C GLU A 41 -12.47 3.33 -14.04
N LEU A 42 -12.61 2.03 -13.73
CA LEU A 42 -11.47 1.19 -13.38
C LEU A 42 -10.46 1.11 -14.53
N ARG A 43 -10.92 0.87 -15.76
CA ARG A 43 -10.05 0.85 -16.96
C ARG A 43 -9.34 2.18 -17.17
N LEU A 44 -10.05 3.29 -16.99
CA LEU A 44 -9.47 4.63 -17.12
C LEU A 44 -8.38 4.87 -16.07
N ILE A 45 -8.67 4.56 -14.80
CA ILE A 45 -7.72 4.73 -13.69
C ILE A 45 -6.48 3.86 -13.93
N ALA A 46 -6.67 2.58 -14.24
CA ALA A 46 -5.57 1.66 -14.50
C ALA A 46 -4.72 2.13 -15.69
N GLY A 47 -5.36 2.48 -16.81
CA GLY A 47 -4.67 2.98 -18.01
C GLY A 47 -3.91 4.29 -17.79
N ILE A 48 -4.35 5.14 -16.86
CA ILE A 48 -3.62 6.37 -16.49
C ILE A 48 -2.41 6.02 -15.62
N LEU A 49 -2.57 5.13 -14.63
CA LEU A 49 -1.54 4.82 -13.64
C LEU A 49 -0.38 3.98 -14.17
N VAL A 50 -0.57 3.21 -15.24
CA VAL A 50 0.52 2.44 -15.89
C VAL A 50 1.41 3.29 -16.79
N ARG A 51 1.11 4.58 -16.97
CA ARG A 51 1.94 5.47 -17.79
C ARG A 51 3.13 5.98 -16.99
N ASP A 52 4.33 5.86 -17.55
CA ASP A 52 5.59 6.29 -16.91
C ASP A 52 5.63 7.80 -16.55
N ASP A 53 4.84 8.63 -17.25
CA ASP A 53 4.75 10.07 -16.99
C ASP A 53 3.81 10.45 -15.84
N VAL A 54 3.03 9.49 -15.32
CA VAL A 54 2.03 9.72 -14.27
C VAL A 54 2.53 9.16 -12.94
N ARG A 55 2.74 10.06 -11.97
CA ARG A 55 3.18 9.69 -10.60
C ARG A 55 2.11 9.86 -9.53
N LEU A 56 1.03 10.56 -9.84
CA LEU A 56 -0.04 10.88 -8.90
C LEU A 56 -1.36 11.03 -9.65
N LEU A 57 -2.39 10.36 -9.17
CA LEU A 57 -3.76 10.50 -9.62
C LEU A 57 -4.66 10.83 -8.43
N ASN A 58 -5.35 11.97 -8.49
CA ASN A 58 -6.32 12.39 -7.47
C ASN A 58 -7.74 12.09 -7.95
N LEU A 59 -8.50 11.34 -7.15
CA LEU A 59 -9.92 11.11 -7.38
C LEU A 59 -10.74 12.06 -6.50
N THR A 60 -11.47 12.98 -7.14
CA THR A 60 -12.32 13.97 -6.48
C THR A 60 -13.78 13.76 -6.85
N GLY A 61 -14.70 14.33 -6.06
CA GLY A 61 -16.13 14.26 -6.33
C GLY A 61 -16.98 14.28 -5.05
N PRO A 62 -18.31 14.26 -5.17
CA PRO A 62 -19.22 14.30 -4.03
C PRO A 62 -19.00 13.18 -3.01
N GLY A 63 -19.36 13.44 -1.75
CA GLY A 63 -19.38 12.42 -0.70
C GLY A 63 -20.32 11.26 -1.07
N GLY A 64 -19.97 10.03 -0.68
CA GLY A 64 -20.82 8.85 -0.90
C GLY A 64 -20.84 8.28 -2.33
N ILE A 65 -20.22 8.93 -3.33
CA ILE A 65 -20.23 8.43 -4.72
C ILE A 65 -19.39 7.15 -4.94
N GLY A 66 -18.70 6.66 -3.89
CA GLY A 66 -17.93 5.42 -3.92
C GLY A 66 -16.45 5.55 -4.32
N LYS A 67 -15.84 6.74 -4.23
CA LYS A 67 -14.42 6.96 -4.58
C LYS A 67 -13.48 5.98 -3.89
N THR A 68 -13.64 5.77 -2.58
CA THR A 68 -12.82 4.80 -1.83
C THR A 68 -12.99 3.38 -2.37
N ARG A 69 -14.23 2.94 -2.67
CA ARG A 69 -14.46 1.61 -3.27
C ARG A 69 -13.83 1.50 -4.66
N LEU A 70 -13.90 2.55 -5.47
CA LEU A 70 -13.28 2.58 -6.78
C LEU A 70 -11.74 2.50 -6.69
N THR A 71 -11.13 3.25 -5.77
CA THR A 71 -9.68 3.19 -5.53
C THR A 71 -9.23 1.81 -5.07
N LEU A 72 -9.97 1.16 -4.16
CA LEU A 72 -9.65 -0.20 -3.71
C LEU A 72 -9.78 -1.22 -4.86
N GLY A 73 -10.80 -1.07 -5.71
CA GLY A 73 -10.96 -1.88 -6.91
C GLY A 73 -9.80 -1.71 -7.89
N ALA A 74 -9.35 -0.45 -8.12
CA ALA A 74 -8.21 -0.15 -8.97
C ALA A 74 -6.90 -0.69 -8.39
N ALA A 75 -6.68 -0.52 -7.09
CA ALA A 75 -5.53 -1.06 -6.38
C ALA A 75 -5.42 -2.58 -6.53
N ASN A 76 -6.54 -3.30 -6.45
CA ASN A 76 -6.58 -4.74 -6.68
C ASN A 76 -6.36 -5.13 -8.15
N ALA A 77 -6.83 -4.32 -9.11
CA ALA A 77 -6.63 -4.58 -10.53
C ALA A 77 -5.18 -4.35 -11.00
N LEU A 78 -4.43 -3.52 -10.27
CA LEU A 78 -3.07 -3.09 -10.63
C LEU A 78 -1.96 -3.88 -9.93
N ILE A 79 -2.28 -4.90 -9.12
CA ILE A 79 -1.28 -5.65 -8.33
C ILE A 79 -0.16 -6.20 -9.24
N GLU A 80 -0.51 -6.72 -10.41
CA GLU A 80 0.45 -7.32 -11.35
C GLU A 80 1.28 -6.26 -12.11
N ASP A 81 0.79 -5.02 -12.21
CA ASP A 81 1.47 -3.92 -12.91
C ASP A 81 2.55 -3.25 -12.04
N PHE A 82 2.49 -3.41 -10.70
CA PHE A 82 3.42 -2.80 -9.75
C PHE A 82 4.26 -3.86 -9.02
N PRO A 83 5.51 -4.12 -9.43
CA PRO A 83 6.32 -5.22 -8.88
C PRO A 83 6.65 -5.04 -7.39
N ASP A 84 6.69 -3.79 -6.91
CA ASP A 84 6.93 -3.45 -5.50
C ASP A 84 5.65 -3.55 -4.63
N GLY A 85 4.52 -3.93 -5.23
CA GLY A 85 3.23 -4.09 -4.57
C GLY A 85 2.37 -2.82 -4.55
N VAL A 86 1.13 -2.97 -4.08
CA VAL A 86 0.13 -1.89 -3.97
C VAL A 86 -0.34 -1.76 -2.53
N TYR A 87 -0.15 -0.57 -1.94
CA TYR A 87 -0.43 -0.30 -0.53
C TYR A 87 -1.60 0.66 -0.37
N VAL A 88 -2.47 0.39 0.60
CA VAL A 88 -3.59 1.27 0.97
C VAL A 88 -3.31 1.86 2.34
N ILE A 89 -3.27 3.20 2.41
CA ILE A 89 -3.04 3.93 3.66
C ILE A 89 -4.29 4.76 3.99
N GLU A 90 -5.00 4.38 5.04
CA GLU A 90 -6.17 5.13 5.51
C GLU A 90 -5.75 6.37 6.31
N LEU A 91 -5.74 7.54 5.66
CA LEU A 91 -5.37 8.80 6.30
C LEU A 91 -6.55 9.47 7.04
N ALA A 92 -7.80 9.07 6.76
CA ALA A 92 -9.00 9.70 7.31
C ALA A 92 -9.13 9.58 8.84
N SER A 93 -8.51 8.56 9.43
CA SER A 93 -8.52 8.31 10.88
C SER A 93 -7.41 9.06 11.63
N LEU A 94 -6.49 9.73 10.94
CA LEU A 94 -5.38 10.42 11.57
C LEU A 94 -5.81 11.78 12.13
N ALA A 95 -5.73 11.92 13.46
CA ALA A 95 -6.04 13.17 14.15
C ALA A 95 -4.92 14.23 14.05
N ASN A 96 -3.69 13.82 13.71
CA ASN A 96 -2.52 14.70 13.63
C ASN A 96 -1.72 14.44 12.34
N PRO A 97 -1.45 15.47 11.51
CA PRO A 97 -0.63 15.35 10.30
C PRO A 97 0.77 14.75 10.51
N SER A 98 1.36 14.91 11.70
CA SER A 98 2.67 14.32 12.01
C SER A 98 2.65 12.78 12.02
N LEU A 99 1.47 12.16 12.08
CA LEU A 99 1.29 10.70 12.06
C LEU A 99 1.30 10.12 10.65
N VAL A 100 1.23 10.93 9.60
CA VAL A 100 1.18 10.45 8.20
C VAL A 100 2.39 9.58 7.86
N ILE A 101 3.59 10.03 8.24
CA ILE A 101 4.83 9.26 7.99
C ILE A 101 4.81 7.93 8.73
N SER A 102 4.31 7.92 9.97
CA SER A 102 4.17 6.68 10.77
C SER A 102 3.14 5.72 10.14
N ALA A 103 2.02 6.24 9.63
CA ALA A 103 1.00 5.44 8.96
C ALA A 103 1.53 4.81 7.66
N ILE A 104 2.29 5.58 6.86
CA ILE A 104 2.97 5.08 5.66
C ILE A 104 3.99 4.01 6.06
N ALA A 105 4.86 4.30 7.02
CA ALA A 105 5.86 3.35 7.50
C ALA A 105 5.22 2.06 8.00
N LYS A 106 4.11 2.12 8.73
CA LYS A 106 3.37 0.95 9.20
C LYS A 106 2.77 0.14 8.05
N ALA A 107 2.24 0.79 7.00
CA ALA A 107 1.70 0.09 5.84
C ALA A 107 2.79 -0.61 5.02
N LEU A 108 3.97 0.01 4.90
CA LEU A 108 5.14 -0.56 4.21
C LEU A 108 5.88 -1.62 5.04
N ALA A 109 5.92 -1.44 6.37
CA ALA A 109 6.54 -2.36 7.31
C ALA A 109 5.61 -3.48 7.76
N ALA A 110 4.34 -3.46 7.36
CA ALA A 110 3.37 -4.50 7.68
C ALA A 110 3.89 -5.84 7.16
N PRO A 111 4.30 -6.74 8.05
CA PRO A 111 4.95 -7.94 7.62
C PRO A 111 3.90 -9.06 7.51
N ASP A 112 3.99 -9.90 6.49
CA ASP A 112 3.66 -11.33 6.66
C ASP A 112 4.78 -12.03 7.49
N LEU A 113 5.21 -11.38 8.56
CA LEU A 113 6.13 -11.82 9.59
C LEU A 113 5.45 -11.46 10.89
N GLY A 114 5.28 -12.47 11.75
CA GLY A 114 4.68 -12.33 13.07
C GLY A 114 5.06 -11.01 13.69
N ILE A 115 4.05 -10.14 13.82
CA ILE A 115 4.04 -9.20 14.91
C ILE A 115 3.92 -10.10 16.12
N GLU A 116 5.06 -10.57 16.61
CA GLU A 116 5.14 -11.02 17.99
C GLU A 116 4.63 -9.82 18.77
N SER A 117 3.40 -9.98 19.25
CA SER A 117 2.76 -9.05 20.16
C SER A 117 3.79 -8.77 21.24
N MET A 118 4.46 -7.63 21.16
CA MET A 118 5.39 -7.27 22.21
C MET A 118 4.51 -7.01 23.43
N PRO A 119 4.70 -7.79 24.50
CA PRO A 119 3.77 -7.79 25.60
C PRO A 119 3.78 -6.41 26.23
N GLU A 120 2.57 -5.96 26.49
CA GLU A 120 2.19 -5.10 27.60
C GLU A 120 3.19 -5.25 28.77
N ALA A 121 4.13 -4.31 28.89
CA ALA A 121 5.00 -4.19 30.05
C ALA A 121 5.46 -2.75 30.23
N LEU A 122 4.71 -2.03 31.08
CA LEU A 122 5.18 -1.16 32.17
C LEU A 122 6.09 0.02 31.75
N LYS A 123 5.67 1.28 31.90
CA LYS A 123 5.27 1.89 33.18
C LYS A 123 4.48 3.18 32.96
#